data_AF-A0A8K0LEH8-F1
#
_entry.id   AF-A0A8K0LEH8-F1
#
_cell.length_a   1.000
_cell.length_b   1.000
_cell.length_c   1.000
_cell.angle_alpha   90.00
_cell.angle_beta   90.00
_cell.angle_gamma   90.00
#
_symmetry.space_group_name_H-M   'P 1'
#
loop_
_entity.id
_entity.type
_entity.pdbx_description
1 polymer ?
#
loop_
_entity_poly.entity_id
_entity_poly.type
_entity_poly.pdbx_seq_one_letter_code
_entity_poly.pdbx_strand_id
1 'polypeptide(L)'
;MADALAFLLWDVQIDACDVEFVLAQARALGCLEHTNCREGKAIPSQDRPGSETLTFSSEVLGPHALWILDFDCCQPLSMSIEGVERAAECFWRNDPFYPGPGVKCERDMEIWEVFRDRFLGTSARILTLRDEATQKLPGQFISRVVETVGMYSKGTTLGTSNKLKRDA
;
A
#
# COMPACT_ATOMS: atom_id res chain seq x y z
N MET A 1 -6.06 3.47 -0.85
CA MET A 1 -5.23 2.35 -0.37
C MET A 1 -4.66 1.55 -1.53
N ALA A 2 -5.49 0.93 -2.39
CA ALA A 2 -5.03 0.12 -3.53
C ALA A 2 -3.97 0.82 -4.41
N ASP A 3 -4.23 2.07 -4.84
CA ASP A 3 -3.28 2.84 -5.66
C ASP A 3 -1.95 3.07 -4.97
N ALA A 4 -2.01 3.41 -3.69
CA ALA A 4 -0.84 3.67 -2.87
C ALA A 4 0.00 2.40 -2.69
N LEU A 5 -0.63 1.26 -2.40
CA LEU A 5 0.09 0.01 -2.26
C LEU A 5 0.74 -0.40 -3.60
N ALA A 6 0.02 -0.30 -4.72
CA ALA A 6 0.57 -0.58 -6.04
C ALA A 6 1.78 0.33 -6.36
N PHE A 7 1.70 1.61 -6.00
CA PHE A 7 2.81 2.55 -6.12
C PHE A 7 4.02 2.13 -5.28
N LEU A 8 3.83 1.78 -3.99
CA LEU A 8 4.91 1.35 -3.11
C LEU A 8 5.59 0.07 -3.61
N LEU A 9 4.81 -0.94 -4.00
CA LEU A 9 5.37 -2.23 -4.43
C LEU A 9 6.08 -2.11 -5.79
N TRP A 10 5.53 -1.37 -6.75
CA TRP A 10 5.96 -1.49 -8.16
C TRP A 10 6.76 -0.31 -8.70
N ASP A 11 6.47 0.90 -8.22
CA ASP A 11 7.21 2.09 -8.63
C ASP A 11 8.37 2.38 -7.66
N VAL A 12 8.06 2.40 -6.36
CA VAL A 12 9.07 2.62 -5.30
C VAL A 12 9.88 1.35 -5.02
N GLN A 13 9.31 0.17 -5.27
CA GLN A 13 9.95 -1.14 -5.06
C GLN A 13 10.35 -1.37 -3.60
N ILE A 14 9.39 -1.17 -2.69
CA ILE A 14 9.50 -1.57 -1.29
C ILE A 14 8.38 -2.54 -0.92
N ASP A 15 8.61 -3.40 0.06
CA ASP A 15 7.67 -4.47 0.47
C ASP A 15 6.45 -3.97 1.24
N ALA A 16 6.42 -2.68 1.61
CA ALA A 16 5.36 -2.04 2.38
C ALA A 16 5.09 -2.75 3.73
N CYS A 17 6.13 -3.31 4.36
CA CYS A 17 6.02 -3.91 5.68
C CYS A 17 5.71 -2.86 6.75
N ASP A 18 4.65 -3.11 7.52
CA ASP A 18 4.19 -2.30 8.66
C ASP A 18 3.79 -0.86 8.33
N VAL A 19 3.52 -0.55 7.05
CA VAL A 19 3.03 0.78 6.67
C VAL A 19 1.62 0.99 7.20
N GLU A 20 1.36 2.20 7.72
CA GLU A 20 0.07 2.58 8.25
C GLU A 20 -0.67 3.54 7.31
N PHE A 21 -1.93 3.22 7.02
CA PHE A 21 -2.83 4.09 6.28
C PHE A 21 -3.77 4.83 7.22
N VAL A 22 -3.70 6.16 7.23
CA VAL A 22 -4.55 6.98 8.11
C VAL A 22 -5.30 8.04 7.31
N LEU A 23 -6.55 8.29 7.69
CA LEU A 23 -7.29 9.45 7.20
C LEU A 23 -6.93 10.64 8.09
N ALA A 24 -6.40 11.69 7.47
CA ALA A 24 -6.06 12.91 8.17
C ALA A 24 -6.35 14.14 7.30
N GLN A 25 -6.20 15.33 7.87
CA GLN A 25 -6.44 16.57 7.16
C GLN A 25 -5.66 16.60 5.85
N ALA A 26 -6.34 17.00 4.76
CA ALA A 26 -5.66 17.21 3.50
C ALA A 26 -4.61 18.32 3.67
N ARG A 27 -3.44 18.17 3.03
CA ARG A 27 -2.43 19.23 3.07
C ARG A 27 -3.05 20.48 2.45
N ALA A 28 -3.12 21.56 3.23
CA ALA A 28 -3.54 22.84 2.70
C ALA A 28 -2.54 23.26 1.61
N LEU A 29 -2.98 23.29 0.37
CA LEU A 29 -2.20 23.79 -0.76
C LEU A 29 -1.68 25.23 -0.52
N GLY A 30 -2.26 25.97 0.43
CA GLY A 30 -1.86 27.32 0.83
C GLY A 30 -0.79 27.44 1.92
N CYS A 31 -0.34 26.36 2.57
CA CYS A 31 0.67 26.46 3.64
C CYS A 31 2.13 26.34 3.14
N LEU A 32 2.35 26.11 1.83
CA LEU A 32 3.67 26.26 1.22
C LEU A 32 4.01 27.73 0.91
N GLU A 33 3.12 28.69 1.20
CA GLU A 33 3.35 30.13 1.05
C GLU A 33 4.09 30.78 2.23
N HIS A 34 4.78 30.01 3.10
CA HIS A 34 5.76 30.58 4.04
C HIS A 34 7.17 30.66 3.41
N THR A 35 7.26 31.26 2.22
CA THR A 35 8.50 31.91 1.77
C THR A 35 8.17 33.35 1.40
N ASN A 36 8.42 34.23 2.38
CA ASN A 36 8.57 35.68 2.30
C ASN A 36 8.31 36.39 0.95
N CYS A 37 7.36 37.32 0.98
CA CYS A 37 7.43 38.64 0.33
C CYS A 37 7.49 38.71 -1.20
N ARG A 38 6.33 38.81 -1.86
CA ARG A 38 5.91 39.95 -2.73
C ARG A 38 4.66 39.58 -3.49
N GLU A 39 3.79 40.59 -3.69
CA GLU A 39 2.66 40.58 -4.62
C GLU A 39 3.07 39.95 -5.97
N GLY A 40 2.67 38.69 -6.16
CA GLY A 40 3.02 37.90 -7.32
C GLY A 40 1.82 37.06 -7.72
N LYS A 41 1.07 37.57 -8.70
CA LYS A 41 -0.09 37.00 -9.38
C LYS A 41 -0.12 35.45 -9.35
N ALA A 42 -1.17 34.88 -8.77
CA ALA A 42 -1.42 33.45 -8.75
C ALA A 42 -1.35 32.88 -10.18
N ILE A 43 -0.43 31.94 -10.39
CA ILE A 43 -0.34 31.15 -11.63
C ILE A 43 -1.34 30.00 -11.51
N PRO A 44 -2.19 29.72 -12.51
CA PRO A 44 -3.12 28.59 -12.45
C PRO A 44 -2.32 27.29 -12.37
N SER A 45 -2.61 26.47 -11.36
CA SER A 45 -1.94 25.21 -11.05
C SER A 45 -2.25 24.05 -12.02
N GLN A 46 -2.70 24.33 -13.25
CA GLN A 46 -3.24 23.29 -14.14
C GLN A 46 -2.19 22.35 -14.76
N ASP A 47 -0.89 22.69 -14.74
CA ASP A 47 0.12 21.95 -15.52
C ASP A 47 1.13 21.14 -14.69
N ARG A 48 0.89 20.89 -13.39
CA ARG A 48 1.70 19.89 -12.65
C ARG A 48 1.03 18.51 -12.73
N PRO A 49 1.71 17.48 -13.28
CA PRO A 49 1.27 16.10 -13.10
C PRO A 49 1.28 15.80 -11.60
N GLY A 50 0.11 15.60 -11.00
CA GLY A 50 -0.07 15.47 -9.54
C GLY A 50 -0.82 16.63 -8.86
N SER A 51 -1.34 17.60 -9.62
CA SER A 51 -2.09 18.76 -9.09
C SER A 51 -3.60 18.54 -8.89
N GLU A 52 -4.06 17.29 -8.82
CA GLU A 52 -5.36 17.00 -8.22
C GLU A 52 -5.10 16.51 -6.81
N THR A 53 -5.38 17.38 -5.83
CA THR A 53 -5.29 17.02 -4.42
C THR A 53 -6.27 15.87 -4.21
N LEU A 54 -5.79 14.66 -3.93
CA LEU A 54 -6.60 13.49 -3.54
C LEU A 54 -7.27 13.76 -2.18
N THR A 55 -8.23 14.69 -2.20
CA THR A 55 -8.99 15.16 -1.06
C THR A 55 -10.36 14.54 -1.15
N PHE A 56 -10.68 13.74 -0.16
CA PHE A 56 -11.99 13.18 0.08
C PHE A 56 -12.78 14.15 0.96
N SER A 57 -14.11 14.07 0.91
CA SER A 57 -14.97 14.80 1.83
C SER A 57 -16.00 13.84 2.40
N SER A 58 -16.19 13.85 3.72
CA SER A 58 -17.28 13.15 4.39
C SER A 58 -17.94 14.08 5.40
N GLU A 59 -19.19 13.79 5.76
CA GLU A 59 -19.93 14.61 6.73
C GLU A 59 -19.24 14.64 8.11
N VAL A 60 -18.56 13.55 8.48
CA VAL A 60 -17.94 13.38 9.79
C VAL A 60 -16.54 14.01 9.85
N LEU A 61 -15.72 13.81 8.82
CA LEU A 61 -14.32 14.25 8.82
C LEU A 61 -14.09 15.57 8.08
N GLY A 62 -15.07 16.05 7.32
CA GLY A 62 -14.88 17.16 6.38
C GLY A 62 -13.86 16.80 5.30
N PRO A 63 -13.15 17.79 4.71
CA PRO A 63 -12.08 17.55 3.75
C PRO A 63 -10.88 16.83 4.38
N HIS A 64 -10.53 15.66 3.84
CA HIS A 64 -9.45 14.82 4.36
C HIS A 64 -8.72 14.10 3.22
N ALA A 65 -7.53 13.57 3.50
CA ALA A 65 -6.72 12.80 2.56
C ALA A 65 -6.27 11.48 3.21
N LEU A 66 -5.85 10.53 2.38
CA LEU A 66 -5.19 9.32 2.85
C LEU A 66 -3.69 9.59 3.00
N TRP A 67 -3.18 9.41 4.20
CA TRP A 67 -1.75 9.48 4.52
C TRP A 67 -1.19 8.07 4.68
N ILE A 68 0.09 7.95 4.36
CA ILE A 68 0.87 6.72 4.55
C ILE A 68 2.01 7.08 5.48
N LEU A 69 2.12 6.34 6.58
CA LEU A 69 3.11 6.55 7.63
C LEU A 69 3.85 5.23 7.90
N ASP A 70 4.85 5.33 8.78
CA ASP A 70 5.64 4.22 9.33
C ASP A 70 6.33 3.32 8.28
N PHE A 71 7.43 3.84 7.73
CA PHE A 71 8.23 3.15 6.70
C PHE A 71 9.47 2.46 7.28
N ASP A 72 9.63 2.41 8.60
CA ASP A 72 10.86 1.97 9.26
C ASP A 72 11.14 0.46 9.07
N CYS A 73 10.09 -0.34 8.88
CA CYS A 73 10.16 -1.77 8.63
C CYS A 73 10.20 -2.15 7.15
N CYS A 74 10.04 -1.18 6.24
CA CYS A 74 10.05 -1.44 4.80
C CYS A 74 11.44 -1.88 4.32
N GLN A 75 11.46 -2.87 3.43
CA GLN A 75 12.67 -3.34 2.77
C GLN A 75 12.53 -3.22 1.24
N PRO A 76 13.66 -3.13 0.49
CA PRO A 76 13.63 -3.22 -0.96
C PRO A 76 12.93 -4.50 -1.43
N LEU A 77 12.05 -4.35 -2.41
CA LEU A 77 11.27 -5.44 -3.00
C LEU A 77 11.95 -5.90 -4.29
N SER A 78 12.23 -7.21 -4.40
CA SER A 78 12.66 -7.77 -5.68
C SER A 78 11.47 -7.89 -6.64
N MET A 79 11.67 -7.58 -7.92
CA MET A 79 10.66 -7.78 -8.97
C MET A 79 10.66 -9.25 -9.43
N SER A 80 10.39 -10.15 -8.49
CA SER A 80 10.42 -11.60 -8.67
C SER A 80 9.34 -12.28 -7.83
N ILE A 81 9.20 -13.60 -7.97
CA ILE A 81 8.25 -14.36 -7.16
C ILE A 81 8.60 -14.31 -5.66
N GLU A 82 9.88 -14.28 -5.31
CA GLU A 82 10.33 -14.14 -3.92
C GLU A 82 9.92 -12.78 -3.34
N GLY A 83 9.93 -11.72 -4.16
CA GLY A 83 9.41 -10.43 -3.76
C GLY A 83 7.90 -10.48 -3.55
N VAL A 84 7.17 -11.15 -4.43
CA VAL A 84 5.72 -11.37 -4.26
C VAL A 84 5.40 -12.09 -2.94
N GLU A 85 6.14 -13.14 -2.60
CA GLU A 85 6.00 -13.84 -1.32
C GLU A 85 6.20 -12.90 -0.13
N ARG A 86 7.28 -12.10 -0.17
CA ARG A 86 7.61 -11.13 0.88
C ARG A 86 6.51 -10.06 1.02
N ALA A 87 6.05 -9.49 -0.09
CA ALA A 87 4.98 -8.49 -0.07
C ALA A 87 3.67 -9.07 0.47
N ALA A 88 3.33 -10.33 0.15
CA ALA A 88 2.14 -10.98 0.68
C ALA A 88 2.24 -11.24 2.20
N GLU A 89 3.42 -11.60 2.70
CA GLU A 89 3.67 -11.69 4.15
C GLU A 89 3.49 -10.32 4.82
N CYS A 90 4.07 -9.27 4.27
CA CYS A 90 3.92 -7.89 4.75
C CYS A 90 2.46 -7.46 4.80
N PHE A 91 1.70 -7.75 3.74
CA PHE A 91 0.29 -7.40 3.65
C PHE A 91 -0.52 -7.88 4.85
N TRP A 92 -0.29 -9.12 5.31
CA TRP A 92 -0.99 -9.67 6.48
C TRP A 92 -0.43 -9.20 7.83
N ARG A 93 0.83 -8.75 7.84
CA ARG A 93 1.42 -8.13 9.02
C ARG A 93 0.94 -6.70 9.23
N ASN A 94 0.36 -6.05 8.23
CA ASN A 94 -0.16 -4.70 8.38
C ASN A 94 -1.44 -4.70 9.24
N ASP A 95 -1.92 -3.51 9.57
CA ASP A 95 -3.03 -3.32 10.50
C ASP A 95 -4.33 -4.09 10.11
N PRO A 96 -5.12 -4.62 11.07
CA PRO A 96 -6.37 -5.33 10.80
C PRO A 96 -7.41 -4.62 9.91
N PHE A 97 -7.31 -3.30 9.75
CA PHE A 97 -8.20 -2.52 8.88
C PHE A 97 -7.78 -2.50 7.41
N TYR A 98 -6.73 -3.22 7.03
CA TYR A 98 -6.40 -3.46 5.62
C TYR A 98 -7.55 -4.19 4.90
N PRO A 99 -7.98 -3.74 3.71
CA PRO A 99 -8.90 -4.50 2.87
C PRO A 99 -8.30 -5.86 2.56
N GLY A 100 -8.85 -6.94 3.09
CA GLY A 100 -8.28 -8.29 2.97
C GLY A 100 -9.28 -9.32 2.47
N PRO A 101 -8.81 -10.38 1.79
CA PRO A 101 -9.67 -11.52 1.47
C PRO A 101 -9.94 -12.31 2.74
N GLY A 102 -11.19 -12.70 2.98
CA GLY A 102 -11.56 -13.40 4.22
C GLY A 102 -12.90 -12.90 4.71
N VAL A 103 -13.92 -13.68 4.38
CA VAL A 103 -15.32 -13.33 4.62
C VAL A 103 -15.60 -13.16 6.10
N LYS A 104 -15.81 -11.91 6.54
CA LYS A 104 -16.51 -11.59 7.79
C LYS A 104 -17.96 -11.18 7.51
N CYS A 105 -18.20 -10.43 6.43
CA CYS A 105 -19.53 -10.07 5.93
C CYS A 105 -19.50 -9.71 4.43
N GLU A 106 -20.68 -9.55 3.81
CA GLU A 106 -20.81 -9.17 2.39
C GLU A 106 -20.10 -7.85 2.06
N ARG A 107 -20.20 -6.85 2.95
CA ARG A 107 -19.55 -5.55 2.75
C ARG A 107 -18.03 -5.65 2.70
N ASP A 108 -17.43 -6.51 3.51
CA ASP A 108 -15.97 -6.71 3.50
C ASP A 108 -15.54 -7.40 2.19
N MET A 109 -16.38 -8.29 1.64
CA MET A 109 -16.13 -8.85 0.30
C MET A 109 -16.18 -7.76 -0.77
N GLU A 110 -17.19 -6.90 -0.76
CA GLU A 110 -17.30 -5.78 -1.71
C GLU A 110 -16.08 -4.86 -1.63
N ILE A 111 -15.64 -4.53 -0.41
CA ILE A 111 -14.44 -3.70 -0.20
C ILE A 111 -13.20 -4.38 -0.75
N TRP A 112 -13.03 -5.69 -0.52
CA TRP A 112 -11.92 -6.45 -1.07
C TRP A 112 -11.93 -6.49 -2.61
N GLU A 113 -13.08 -6.73 -3.23
CA GLU A 113 -13.20 -6.75 -4.69
C GLU A 113 -12.83 -5.39 -5.30
N VAL A 114 -13.34 -4.29 -4.73
CA VAL A 114 -12.98 -2.93 -5.15
C VAL A 114 -11.48 -2.66 -4.97
N PHE A 115 -10.91 -3.08 -3.84
CA PHE A 115 -9.47 -2.94 -3.60
C PHE A 115 -8.66 -3.72 -4.64
N ARG A 116 -8.99 -4.99 -4.86
CA ARG A 116 -8.30 -5.89 -5.80
C ARG A 116 -8.31 -5.32 -7.21
N ASP A 117 -9.49 -4.97 -7.71
CA ASP A 117 -9.65 -4.50 -9.08
C ASP A 117 -8.90 -3.18 -9.30
N ARG A 118 -8.97 -2.27 -8.32
CA ARG A 118 -8.23 -1.01 -8.36
C ARG A 118 -6.72 -1.23 -8.28
N PHE A 119 -6.25 -2.14 -7.43
CA PHE A 119 -4.84 -2.46 -7.27
C PHE A 119 -4.26 -3.02 -8.58
N LEU A 120 -4.96 -3.97 -9.20
CA LEU A 120 -4.53 -4.59 -10.47
C LEU A 120 -4.51 -3.57 -11.60
N GLY A 121 -5.55 -2.74 -11.73
CA GLY A 121 -5.63 -1.69 -12.75
C GLY A 121 -4.48 -0.67 -12.63
N THR A 122 -4.19 -0.21 -11.41
CA THR A 122 -3.09 0.72 -11.17
C THR A 122 -1.72 0.08 -11.38
N SER A 123 -1.55 -1.17 -10.95
CA SER A 123 -0.31 -1.93 -11.16
C SER A 123 0.00 -2.14 -12.64
N ALA A 124 -1.01 -2.48 -13.44
CA ALA A 124 -0.86 -2.63 -14.89
C ALA A 124 -0.38 -1.33 -15.55
N ARG A 125 -0.90 -0.17 -15.09
CA ARG A 125 -0.47 1.16 -15.55
C ARG A 125 0.98 1.47 -15.17
N ILE A 126 1.40 1.15 -13.95
CA ILE A 126 2.78 1.38 -13.48
C ILE A 126 3.77 0.50 -14.27
N LEU A 127 3.39 -0.75 -14.51
CA LEU A 127 4.27 -1.76 -15.11
C LEU A 127 4.16 -1.86 -16.64
N THR A 128 3.42 -0.97 -17.29
CA THR A 128 3.13 -1.05 -18.75
C THR A 128 4.39 -1.16 -19.62
N LEU A 129 5.50 -0.55 -19.20
CA LEU A 129 6.78 -0.54 -19.94
C LEU A 129 7.80 -1.58 -19.45
N ARG A 130 7.42 -2.45 -18.52
CA ARG A 130 8.28 -3.54 -18.02
C ARG A 130 8.12 -4.81 -18.86
N ASP A 131 8.98 -5.79 -18.64
CA ASP A 131 8.88 -7.09 -19.30
C ASP A 131 7.62 -7.86 -18.85
N GLU A 132 7.24 -8.86 -19.65
CA GLU A 132 6.02 -9.64 -19.43
C GLU A 132 6.03 -10.41 -18.11
N ALA A 133 7.19 -10.84 -17.62
CA ALA A 133 7.27 -11.54 -16.34
C ALA A 133 6.96 -10.58 -15.18
N THR A 134 7.53 -9.39 -15.21
CA THR A 134 7.24 -8.32 -14.24
C THR A 134 5.76 -7.90 -14.28
N GLN A 135 5.16 -7.79 -15.47
CA GLN A 135 3.74 -7.43 -15.62
C GLN A 135 2.77 -8.46 -15.00
N LYS A 136 3.20 -9.71 -14.78
CA LYS A 136 2.38 -10.76 -14.15
C LYS A 136 2.42 -10.74 -12.62
N LEU A 137 3.43 -10.08 -12.02
CA LEU A 137 3.63 -10.05 -10.56
C LEU A 137 2.42 -9.52 -9.76
N PRO A 138 1.68 -8.47 -10.20
CA PRO A 138 0.52 -7.98 -9.44
C PRO A 138 -0.59 -9.01 -9.30
N GLY A 139 -0.83 -9.80 -10.35
CA GLY A 139 -1.79 -10.90 -10.32
C GLY A 139 -1.34 -12.01 -9.37
N GLN A 140 -0.05 -12.36 -9.42
CA GLN A 140 0.56 -13.35 -8.52
C GLN A 140 0.49 -12.89 -7.06
N PHE A 141 0.71 -11.60 -6.79
CA PHE A 141 0.56 -11.02 -5.46
C PHE A 141 -0.87 -11.16 -4.93
N ILE A 142 -1.89 -10.80 -5.70
CA ILE A 142 -3.29 -10.98 -5.29
C ILE A 142 -3.61 -12.45 -5.03
N SER A 143 -3.22 -13.36 -5.94
CA SER A 143 -3.39 -14.79 -5.74
C SER A 143 -2.73 -15.26 -4.44
N ARG A 144 -1.50 -14.81 -4.19
CA ARG A 144 -0.76 -15.21 -3.01
C ARG A 144 -1.37 -14.70 -1.71
N VAL A 145 -1.86 -13.47 -1.69
CA VAL A 145 -2.62 -12.92 -0.54
C VAL A 145 -3.86 -13.77 -0.27
N VAL A 146 -4.64 -14.13 -1.30
CA VAL A 146 -5.84 -14.99 -1.14
C VAL A 146 -5.49 -16.39 -0.64
N GLU A 147 -4.41 -17.00 -1.12
CA GLU A 147 -3.95 -18.33 -0.69
C GLU A 147 -3.47 -18.36 0.77
N THR A 148 -3.02 -17.20 1.29
CA THR A 148 -2.40 -17.09 2.61
C THR A 148 -3.32 -16.54 3.69
N VAL A 149 -4.62 -16.43 3.39
CA VAL A 149 -5.64 -16.03 4.37
C VAL A 149 -5.57 -16.92 5.61
N GLY A 150 -5.42 -16.29 6.78
CA GLY A 150 -5.36 -16.97 8.07
C GLY A 150 -4.01 -17.65 8.39
N MET A 151 -3.02 -17.60 7.50
CA MET A 151 -1.68 -18.15 7.75
C MET A 151 -0.80 -17.22 8.59
N TYR A 152 -1.01 -15.92 8.47
CA TYR A 152 -0.23 -14.89 9.14
C TYR A 152 -1.14 -14.10 10.08
N SER A 153 -1.16 -14.49 11.35
CA SER A 153 -1.82 -13.72 12.41
C SER A 153 -0.77 -12.91 13.16
N LYS A 154 -0.99 -11.61 13.40
CA LYS A 154 -0.16 -10.82 14.34
C LYS A 154 -0.10 -11.58 15.68
N GLY A 155 1.04 -12.18 15.99
CA GLY A 155 1.27 -12.90 17.26
C GLY A 155 1.85 -14.31 17.18
N THR A 156 2.07 -14.92 16.01
CA THR A 156 2.82 -16.19 15.95
C THR A 156 4.32 -15.89 15.87
N THR A 157 4.95 -15.65 17.02
CA THR A 157 6.41 -15.81 17.16
C THR A 157 6.78 -17.19 16.62
N LEU A 158 7.57 -17.22 15.52
CA LEU A 158 8.29 -18.42 15.12
C LEU A 158 9.12 -18.88 16.31
N GLY A 159 8.70 -19.97 16.95
CA GLY A 159 9.47 -20.61 18.00
C GLY A 159 10.79 -21.11 17.41
N THR A 160 11.88 -20.40 17.70
CA THR A 160 13.23 -20.93 17.60
C THR A 160 13.36 -22.07 18.59
N SER A 161 13.50 -23.31 18.09
CA SER A 161 14.18 -24.37 18.86
C SER A 161 14.69 -25.50 17.95
N ASN A 162 15.70 -25.20 17.13
CA ASN A 162 16.68 -26.22 16.77
C ASN A 162 17.66 -26.36 17.93
N LYS A 163 17.27 -27.11 18.96
CA LYS A 163 18.22 -27.65 19.94
C LYS A 163 18.82 -28.93 19.39
N LEU A 164 19.95 -28.77 18.70
CA LEU A 164 20.99 -29.77 18.63
C LEU A 164 21.38 -30.19 20.06
N LYS A 165 21.12 -31.46 20.38
CA LYS A 165 21.88 -32.30 21.33
C LYS A 165 22.13 -33.58 20.51
N ARG A 166 23.33 -34.00 20.08
CA ARG A 166 24.62 -34.14 20.77
C ARG A 166 24.43 -34.51 22.24
N ASP A 167 24.30 -35.82 22.52
CA ASP A 167 25.40 -36.60 23.11
C ASP A 167 24.95 -38.04 23.45
N ALA A 168 25.92 -38.95 23.33
CA ALA A 168 26.01 -40.38 23.67
C ALA A 168 25.49 -41.40 22.64
#